data_AF-M7SYP3-F1
#
_entry.id   AF-M7SYP3-F1
#
_cell.length_a   1.000
_cell.length_b   1.000
_cell.length_c   1.000
_cell.angle_alpha   90.00
_cell.angle_beta   90.00
_cell.angle_gamma   90.00
#
_symmetry.space_group_name_H-M   'P 1'
#
loop_
_entity.id
_entity.type
_entity.pdbx_description
1 polymer ?
#
loop_
_entity_poly.entity_id
_entity_poly.type
_entity_poly.pdbx_seq_one_letter_code
_entity_poly.pdbx_strand_id
1 'polypeptide(L)'
;MQLINSTVYEKEAQSRSNAIEQTHRHKQLQKDNQEKAQFANFARQHAINATAPPSSMPGSGPASRFEILIDGISFQVLKGGNKLVKLPGDINPPNATPKVAFVGDVKFHRTRNGNLVRHGIVKAQQLVGGVKKVNEQCKTFSWNGIVFLKRTGFAYLFNYFSLAVW
;
A
#
# COMPACT_ATOMS: atom_id res chain seq x y z
N MET A 1 -8.25 -32.70 -54.74
CA MET A 1 -8.49 -31.25 -54.77
C MET A 1 -8.32 -30.71 -53.37
N GLN A 2 -7.22 -30.00 -53.07
CA GLN A 2 -7.03 -29.33 -51.78
C GLN A 2 -7.62 -27.92 -51.87
N LEU A 3 -8.62 -27.63 -51.03
CA LEU A 3 -9.51 -26.48 -51.17
C LEU A 3 -8.95 -25.15 -50.64
N ILE A 4 -7.80 -25.15 -49.96
CA ILE A 4 -7.29 -23.98 -49.25
C ILE A 4 -5.78 -23.88 -49.46
N ASN A 5 -5.32 -22.73 -49.95
CA ASN A 5 -3.89 -22.42 -50.04
C ASN A 5 -3.35 -22.20 -48.60
N SER A 6 -2.63 -23.19 -48.06
CA SER A 6 -2.08 -23.16 -46.69
C SER A 6 -1.14 -21.97 -46.44
N THR A 7 -0.38 -21.57 -47.45
CA THR A 7 0.57 -20.46 -47.39
C THR A 7 -0.10 -19.09 -47.19
N VAL A 8 -1.28 -18.90 -47.79
CA VAL A 8 -2.07 -17.67 -47.65
C VAL A 8 -2.65 -17.59 -46.23
N TYR A 9 -3.15 -18.71 -45.72
CA TYR A 9 -3.70 -18.78 -44.37
C TYR A 9 -2.64 -18.51 -43.29
N GLU A 10 -1.44 -19.09 -43.44
CA GLU A 10 -0.34 -18.88 -42.50
C GLU A 10 0.13 -17.42 -42.48
N LYS A 11 0.26 -16.79 -43.66
CA LYS A 11 0.62 -15.38 -43.79
C LYS A 11 -0.41 -14.46 -43.13
N GLU A 12 -1.70 -14.72 -43.34
CA GLU A 12 -2.78 -13.95 -42.71
C GLU A 12 -2.83 -14.17 -41.19
N ALA A 13 -2.65 -15.40 -40.73
CA ALA A 13 -2.63 -15.72 -39.30
C ALA A 13 -1.49 -14.96 -38.59
N GLN A 14 -0.30 -14.93 -39.18
CA GLN A 14 0.83 -14.19 -38.63
C GLN A 14 0.62 -12.68 -38.66
N SER A 15 0.04 -12.15 -39.75
CA SER A 15 -0.33 -10.73 -39.85
C SER A 15 -1.34 -10.34 -38.76
N ARG A 16 -2.36 -11.16 -38.52
CA ARG A 16 -3.35 -10.94 -37.46
C ARG A 16 -2.72 -10.96 -36.08
N SER A 17 -1.85 -11.93 -35.78
CA SER A 17 -1.13 -12.00 -34.51
C SER A 17 -0.30 -10.74 -34.25
N ASN A 18 0.43 -10.26 -35.26
CA ASN A 18 1.25 -9.05 -35.16
C ASN A 18 0.39 -7.79 -34.93
N ALA A 19 -0.73 -7.66 -35.65
CA ALA A 19 -1.65 -6.54 -35.49
C ALA A 19 -2.30 -6.52 -34.09
N ILE A 20 -2.64 -7.69 -33.55
CA ILE A 20 -3.16 -7.84 -32.19
C ILE A 20 -2.10 -7.37 -31.18
N GLU A 21 -0.87 -7.85 -31.28
CA GLU A 21 0.21 -7.47 -30.36
C GLU A 21 0.50 -5.96 -30.41
N GLN A 22 0.54 -5.37 -31.60
CA GLN A 22 0.70 -3.92 -31.78
C GLN A 22 -0.44 -3.14 -31.10
N THR A 23 -1.68 -3.60 -31.27
CA THR A 23 -2.85 -2.98 -30.63
C THR A 23 -2.79 -3.08 -29.11
N HIS A 24 -2.37 -4.22 -28.56
CA HIS A 24 -2.17 -4.40 -27.12
C HIS A 24 -1.12 -3.44 -26.56
N ARG A 25 0.03 -3.32 -27.23
CA ARG A 25 1.10 -2.39 -26.83
C ARG A 25 0.63 -0.94 -26.85
N HIS A 26 -0.10 -0.54 -27.90
CA HIS A 26 -0.65 0.81 -28.01
C HIS A 26 -1.64 1.12 -26.88
N LYS A 27 -2.57 0.21 -26.58
CA LYS A 27 -3.53 0.36 -25.47
C LYS A 27 -2.84 0.45 -24.12
N GLN A 28 -1.80 -0.33 -23.89
CA GLN A 28 -1.03 -0.27 -22.64
C GLN A 28 -0.38 1.10 -22.48
N LEU A 29 0.33 1.57 -23.50
CA LEU A 29 0.98 2.88 -23.48
C LEU A 29 -0.02 4.02 -23.24
N GLN A 30 -1.21 3.93 -23.86
CA GLN A 30 -2.26 4.92 -23.66
C GLN A 30 -2.73 4.97 -22.20
N LYS A 31 -2.95 3.81 -21.57
CA LYS A 31 -3.31 3.71 -20.15
C LYS A 31 -2.21 4.25 -19.25
N ASP A 32 -0.97 3.82 -19.46
CA ASP A 32 0.19 4.25 -18.68
C ASP A 32 0.35 5.78 -18.75
N ASN A 33 0.17 6.38 -19.93
CA ASN A 33 0.22 7.82 -20.11
C ASN A 33 -0.93 8.55 -19.41
N GLN A 34 -2.15 8.00 -19.45
CA GLN A 34 -3.28 8.56 -18.72
C GLN A 34 -3.06 8.52 -17.21
N GLU A 35 -2.59 7.39 -16.67
CA GLU A 35 -2.29 7.24 -15.25
C GLU A 35 -1.17 8.17 -14.81
N LYS A 36 -0.10 8.28 -15.60
CA LYS A 36 1.01 9.20 -15.33
C LYS A 36 0.56 10.66 -15.33
N ALA A 37 -0.32 11.06 -16.26
CA ALA A 37 -0.86 12.41 -16.31
C ALA A 37 -1.77 12.71 -15.10
N GLN A 38 -2.63 11.76 -14.73
CA GLN A 38 -3.49 11.87 -13.54
C GLN A 38 -2.64 12.01 -12.27
N PHE A 39 -1.62 11.19 -12.12
CA PHE A 39 -0.70 11.26 -10.98
C PHE A 39 0.05 12.59 -10.93
N ALA A 40 0.58 13.06 -12.07
CA ALA A 40 1.27 14.34 -12.15
C ALA A 40 0.34 15.53 -11.81
N ASN A 41 -0.92 15.48 -12.23
CA ASN A 41 -1.91 16.50 -11.88
C ASN A 41 -2.19 16.52 -10.37
N PHE A 42 -2.39 15.35 -9.77
CA PHE A 42 -2.59 15.20 -8.33
C PHE A 42 -1.40 15.73 -7.53
N ALA A 43 -0.17 15.38 -7.94
CA ALA A 43 1.05 15.87 -7.31
C ALA A 43 1.20 17.39 -7.42
N ARG A 44 0.88 17.98 -8.58
CA ARG A 44 0.92 19.44 -8.78
C ARG A 44 -0.13 20.16 -7.94
N GLN A 45 -1.36 19.66 -7.86
CA GLN A 45 -2.41 20.24 -7.00
C GLN A 45 -1.98 20.25 -5.53
N HIS A 46 -1.37 19.15 -5.05
CA HIS A 46 -0.83 19.09 -3.70
C HIS A 46 0.38 20.02 -3.47
N ALA A 47 1.22 20.23 -4.49
CA ALA A 47 2.36 21.15 -4.40
C ALA A 47 1.94 22.63 -4.44
N ILE A 48 0.96 23.00 -5.27
CA ILE A 48 0.47 24.39 -5.39
C ILE A 48 -0.28 24.82 -4.11
N ASN A 49 -1.05 23.90 -3.50
CA ASN A 49 -1.67 24.16 -2.20
C ASN A 49 -0.65 24.33 -1.05
N ALA A 50 0.63 23.98 -1.26
CA ALA A 50 1.70 24.23 -0.30
C ALA A 50 2.34 25.63 -0.45
N THR A 51 2.06 26.36 -1.54
CA THR A 51 2.69 27.65 -1.87
C THR A 51 1.72 28.84 -1.99
N ALA A 52 0.40 28.63 -1.87
CA ALA A 52 -0.56 29.72 -1.86
C ALA A 52 -0.52 30.49 -0.52
N PRO A 53 -0.45 31.83 -0.51
CA PRO A 53 -0.56 32.61 0.72
C PRO A 53 -1.97 32.44 1.31
N PRO A 54 -2.11 32.41 2.65
CA PRO A 54 -3.37 32.15 3.31
C PRO A 54 -4.34 33.31 3.06
N SER A 55 -5.36 33.09 2.23
CA SER A 55 -6.53 33.97 2.19
C SER A 55 -7.34 33.74 3.47
N SER A 56 -7.10 34.64 4.42
CA SER A 56 -7.94 35.05 5.55
C SER A 56 -9.24 34.25 5.77
N MET A 57 -9.15 33.19 6.57
CA MET A 57 -10.17 32.81 7.55
C MET A 57 -9.47 32.79 8.92
N PRO A 58 -10.00 33.45 9.96
CA PRO A 58 -9.29 33.61 11.22
C PRO A 58 -9.37 32.30 12.02
N GLY A 59 -8.26 31.59 12.13
CA GLY A 59 -8.16 30.32 12.85
C GLY A 59 -6.75 29.70 12.90
N SER A 60 -5.78 30.46 13.42
CA SER A 60 -4.52 30.00 14.05
C SER A 60 -3.52 29.07 13.29
N GLY A 61 -2.36 29.64 12.89
CA GLY A 61 -1.05 28.98 13.05
C GLY A 61 -0.38 28.28 11.85
N PRO A 62 0.95 28.40 11.65
CA PRO A 62 1.64 28.08 10.39
C PRO A 62 1.97 26.59 10.22
N ALA A 63 1.05 25.90 9.57
CA ALA A 63 1.22 24.94 8.46
C ALA A 63 -0.12 24.21 8.36
N SER A 64 -0.55 23.83 7.16
CA SER A 64 -1.77 23.05 6.94
C SER A 64 -1.63 21.61 7.47
N ARG A 65 -1.49 21.47 8.79
CA ARG A 65 -1.22 20.23 9.49
C ARG A 65 -2.55 19.49 9.58
N PHE A 66 -2.54 18.23 9.18
CA PHE A 66 -3.71 17.37 9.13
C PHE A 66 -4.31 17.17 10.53
N GLU A 67 -5.06 18.13 11.04
CA GLU A 67 -5.62 18.13 12.39
C GLU A 67 -7.13 17.84 12.34
N ILE A 68 -7.60 16.97 13.23
CA ILE A 68 -8.98 16.49 13.28
C ILE A 68 -9.44 16.54 14.73
N LEU A 69 -10.59 17.18 14.96
CA LEU A 69 -11.24 17.21 16.26
C LEU A 69 -12.18 16.00 16.38
N ILE A 70 -12.00 15.18 17.42
CA ILE A 70 -12.88 14.05 17.73
C ILE A 70 -13.21 14.15 19.22
N ASP A 71 -14.49 14.29 19.56
CA ASP A 71 -14.98 14.45 20.94
C ASP A 71 -14.24 15.54 21.75
N GLY A 72 -13.92 16.66 21.08
CA GLY A 72 -13.20 17.78 21.71
C GLY A 72 -11.70 17.55 21.93
N ILE A 73 -11.13 16.49 21.34
CA ILE A 73 -9.69 16.19 21.38
C ILE A 73 -9.11 16.39 19.97
N SER A 74 -7.95 17.04 19.88
CA SER A 74 -7.32 17.37 18.61
C SER A 74 -6.25 16.35 18.23
N PHE A 75 -6.43 15.70 17.08
CA PHE A 75 -5.53 14.69 16.59
C PHE A 75 -4.83 15.12 15.31
N GLN A 76 -3.54 14.83 15.20
CA GLN A 76 -2.78 14.95 13.97
C GLN A 76 -2.80 13.63 13.19
N VAL A 77 -3.18 13.69 11.92
CA VAL A 77 -3.13 12.57 10.97
C VAL A 77 -1.68 12.36 10.55
N LEU A 78 -1.18 11.14 10.74
CA LEU A 78 0.15 10.77 10.28
C LEU A 78 0.16 10.60 8.75
N LYS A 79 1.34 10.80 8.13
CA LYS A 79 1.55 10.58 6.69
C LYS A 79 0.97 9.21 6.28
N GLY A 80 -0.07 9.22 5.45
CA GLY A 80 -0.79 8.02 5.00
C GLY A 80 -2.19 7.79 5.59
N GLY A 81 -2.72 8.67 6.47
CA GLY A 81 -4.16 8.64 6.83
C GLY A 81 -4.61 7.44 7.67
N ASN A 82 -3.64 6.78 8.29
CA ASN A 82 -3.78 5.44 8.87
C ASN A 82 -3.77 5.45 10.40
N LYS A 83 -3.24 6.52 10.98
CA LYS A 83 -3.10 6.73 12.41
C LYS A 83 -3.34 8.21 12.71
N LEU A 84 -4.11 8.47 13.77
CA LEU A 84 -4.32 9.79 14.34
C LEU A 84 -3.61 9.82 15.69
N VAL A 85 -2.71 10.79 15.86
CA VAL A 85 -1.87 10.97 17.05
C VAL A 85 -2.38 12.18 17.82
N LYS A 86 -2.53 12.06 19.14
CA LYS A 86 -2.92 13.22 19.96
C LYS A 86 -1.90 14.35 19.84
N LEU A 87 -2.37 15.59 19.77
CA LEU A 87 -1.47 16.74 19.82
C LEU A 87 -0.85 16.86 21.22
N PRO A 88 0.44 17.24 21.33
CA PRO A 88 1.17 17.31 22.60
C PRO A 88 0.74 18.47 23.54
N GLY A 89 -0.46 19.04 23.37
CA GLY A 89 -1.03 20.08 24.23
C GLY A 89 -2.38 19.72 24.84
N ASP A 90 -2.93 18.55 24.54
CA ASP A 90 -4.24 18.14 25.05
C ASP A 90 -4.14 17.61 26.49
N ILE A 91 -4.85 18.27 27.41
CA ILE A 91 -4.95 17.91 28.84
C ILE A 91 -5.77 16.62 29.06
N ASN A 92 -6.42 16.12 28.00
CA ASN A 92 -7.35 15.00 28.07
C ASN A 92 -6.64 13.64 28.23
N PRO A 93 -6.97 12.85 29.28
CA PRO A 93 -6.33 11.56 29.51
C PRO A 93 -6.59 10.58 28.35
N PRO A 94 -5.77 9.52 28.20
CA PRO A 94 -5.97 8.50 27.15
C PRO A 94 -7.38 7.87 27.14
N ASN A 95 -8.04 7.82 28.30
CA ASN A 95 -9.39 7.28 28.46
C ASN A 95 -10.50 8.20 27.94
N ALA A 96 -10.25 9.51 27.84
CA ALA A 96 -11.20 10.47 27.27
C ALA A 96 -11.38 10.28 25.76
N THR A 97 -10.42 9.64 25.08
CA THR A 97 -10.55 9.31 23.67
C THR A 97 -11.57 8.18 23.49
N PRO A 98 -12.52 8.31 22.55
CA PRO A 98 -13.49 7.28 22.26
C PRO A 98 -12.81 5.98 21.84
N LYS A 99 -13.35 4.83 22.27
CA LYS A 99 -12.79 3.50 21.93
C LYS A 99 -12.87 3.23 20.43
N VAL A 100 -13.89 3.77 19.78
CA VAL A 100 -14.15 3.70 18.35
C VAL A 100 -14.51 5.09 17.87
N ALA A 101 -13.84 5.58 16.85
CA ALA A 101 -14.15 6.86 16.21
C ALA A 101 -14.36 6.64 14.71
N PHE A 102 -15.29 7.40 14.13
CA PHE A 102 -15.51 7.45 12.69
C PHE A 102 -15.03 8.79 12.17
N VAL A 103 -14.16 8.76 11.18
CA VAL A 103 -13.70 9.95 10.47
C VAL A 103 -14.08 9.73 9.00
N GLY A 104 -15.13 10.42 8.56
CA GLY A 104 -15.87 10.01 7.36
C GLY A 104 -16.39 8.59 7.52
N ASP A 105 -16.18 7.74 6.52
CA ASP A 105 -16.61 6.33 6.53
C ASP A 105 -15.59 5.36 7.13
N VAL A 106 -14.48 5.89 7.67
CA VAL A 106 -13.37 5.07 8.15
C VAL A 106 -13.47 4.87 9.65
N LYS A 107 -13.51 3.61 10.06
CA LYS A 107 -13.48 3.20 11.47
C LYS A 107 -12.06 3.17 12.04
N PHE A 108 -11.86 3.90 13.13
CA PHE A 108 -10.64 3.90 13.93
C PHE A 108 -10.87 3.28 15.31
N HIS A 109 -9.83 2.62 15.84
CA HIS A 109 -9.81 2.05 17.18
C HIS A 109 -8.76 2.71 18.05
N ARG A 110 -9.11 2.93 19.33
CA ARG A 110 -8.22 3.48 20.34
C ARG A 110 -7.14 2.48 20.75
N THR A 111 -5.91 2.97 20.83
CA THR A 111 -4.75 2.27 21.41
C THR A 111 -4.61 2.57 22.90
N ARG A 112 -3.78 1.82 23.63
CA ARG A 112 -3.50 2.08 25.06
C ARG A 112 -3.02 3.51 25.33
N ASN A 113 -2.30 4.09 24.38
CA ASN A 113 -1.72 5.43 24.50
C ASN A 113 -2.72 6.55 24.13
N GLY A 114 -3.97 6.22 23.79
CA GLY A 114 -4.98 7.18 23.38
C GLY A 114 -4.89 7.64 21.92
N ASN A 115 -4.05 7.02 21.10
CA ASN A 115 -4.02 7.25 19.65
C ASN A 115 -5.09 6.41 18.94
N LEU A 116 -5.53 6.85 17.76
CA LEU A 116 -6.52 6.16 16.94
C LEU A 116 -5.87 5.51 15.72
N VAL A 117 -6.17 4.24 15.46
CA VAL A 117 -5.61 3.47 14.33
C VAL A 117 -6.73 2.88 13.48
N ARG A 118 -6.59 2.97 12.16
CA ARG A 118 -7.57 2.45 11.19
C ARG A 118 -7.78 0.94 11.38
N HIS A 119 -9.03 0.48 11.40
CA HIS A 119 -9.41 -0.93 11.64
C HIS A 119 -8.70 -1.94 10.72
N GLY A 120 -8.43 -1.60 9.45
CA GLY A 120 -7.77 -2.48 8.49
C GLY A 120 -6.29 -2.80 8.78
N ILE A 121 -5.57 -1.89 9.46
CA ILE A 121 -4.14 -2.06 9.76
C ILE A 121 -3.94 -2.91 11.01
N VAL A 122 -4.84 -2.73 11.99
CA VAL A 122 -4.85 -3.52 13.23
C VAL A 122 -4.97 -5.01 12.90
N LYS A 123 -5.79 -5.37 11.92
CA LYS A 123 -5.96 -6.76 11.45
C LYS A 123 -4.71 -7.31 10.74
N ALA A 124 -4.07 -6.51 9.88
CA ALA A 124 -2.85 -6.94 9.19
C ALA A 124 -1.71 -7.24 10.17
N GLN A 125 -1.50 -6.41 11.21
CA GLN A 125 -0.47 -6.67 12.22
C GLN A 125 -0.78 -7.88 13.11
N GLN A 126 -2.06 -8.12 13.45
CA GLN A 126 -2.47 -9.34 14.17
C GLN A 126 -2.20 -10.62 13.37
N LEU A 127 -2.34 -10.57 12.04
CA LEU A 127 -2.01 -11.70 11.17
C LEU A 127 -0.50 -11.91 11.04
N VAL A 128 0.30 -10.84 11.02
CA VAL A 128 1.78 -10.92 10.94
C VAL A 128 2.39 -11.45 12.24
N GLY A 129 1.82 -11.12 13.40
CA GLY A 129 2.27 -11.65 14.71
C GLY A 129 1.75 -13.07 15.02
N GLY A 130 0.86 -13.61 14.17
CA GLY A 130 0.16 -14.88 14.37
C GLY A 130 0.71 -16.05 13.54
N VAL A 131 1.96 -15.98 13.06
CA VAL A 131 2.61 -17.16 12.45
C VAL A 131 2.85 -18.18 13.56
N LYS A 132 1.91 -19.10 13.74
CA LYS A 132 2.09 -20.28 14.59
C LYS A 132 3.28 -21.04 14.00
N LYS A 133 4.38 -21.14 14.76
CA LYS A 133 5.49 -22.04 14.41
C LYS A 133 4.92 -23.45 14.34
N VAL A 134 4.73 -23.95 13.14
CA VAL A 134 4.36 -25.35 12.93
C VAL A 134 5.64 -26.16 13.20
N ASN A 135 5.58 -27.13 14.11
CA ASN A 135 6.67 -28.09 14.33
C ASN A 135 6.65 -29.18 13.24
N GLU A 136 6.42 -28.77 12.00
CA GLU A 136 6.55 -29.62 10.82
C GLU A 136 7.68 -29.05 10.01
N GLN A 137 8.61 -29.92 9.64
CA GLN A 137 9.76 -29.54 8.85
C GLN A 137 9.29 -29.07 7.46
N CYS A 138 9.80 -27.92 7.01
CA CYS A 138 9.58 -27.45 5.64
C CYS A 138 10.00 -28.56 4.67
N LYS A 139 9.07 -29.04 3.82
CA LYS A 139 9.37 -30.04 2.78
C LYS A 139 10.49 -29.61 1.83
N THR A 140 10.82 -28.31 1.80
CA THR A 140 11.84 -27.70 0.95
C THR A 140 13.23 -27.60 1.62
N PHE A 141 13.36 -27.77 2.94
CA PHE A 141 14.63 -27.62 3.66
C PHE A 141 14.85 -28.78 4.66
N SER A 142 15.83 -29.63 4.36
CA SER A 142 16.38 -30.61 5.31
C SER A 142 17.34 -29.93 6.29
N TRP A 143 17.45 -30.46 7.51
CA TRP A 143 18.36 -29.98 8.59
C TRP A 143 19.82 -29.85 8.13
N ASN A 144 20.20 -30.54 7.06
CA ASN A 144 21.56 -30.61 6.53
C ASN A 144 21.87 -29.51 5.50
N GLY A 145 20.99 -28.51 5.31
CA GLY A 145 21.25 -27.37 4.41
C GLY A 145 21.22 -27.69 2.91
N ILE A 146 20.79 -28.90 2.50
CA ILE A 146 20.68 -29.26 1.08
C ILE A 146 19.35 -28.72 0.53
N VAL A 147 19.44 -27.74 -0.36
CA VAL A 147 18.31 -27.21 -1.12
C VAL A 147 18.03 -28.16 -2.30
N PHE A 148 16.91 -28.86 -2.27
CA PHE A 148 16.37 -29.46 -3.49
C PHE A 148 15.78 -28.34 -4.35
N LEU A 149 16.61 -27.76 -5.21
CA LEU A 149 16.20 -26.82 -6.25
C LEU A 149 15.29 -27.53 -7.27
N LYS A 150 14.00 -27.66 -6.96
CA LYS A 150 12.99 -27.64 -8.04
C LYS A 150 12.77 -26.17 -8.39
N ARG A 151 13.29 -25.79 -9.56
CA ARG A 151 13.07 -24.52 -10.24
C ARG A 151 11.58 -24.12 -10.17
N THR A 152 11.24 -23.21 -9.27
CA THR A 152 10.19 -22.21 -9.47
C THR A 152 10.59 -20.99 -8.67
N GLY A 153 10.77 -19.87 -9.37
CA GLY A 153 11.33 -18.64 -8.83
C GLY A 153 10.48 -18.06 -7.70
N PHE A 154 11.04 -18.04 -6.50
CA PHE A 154 10.69 -17.10 -5.45
C PHE A 154 11.98 -16.79 -4.68
N ALA A 155 12.50 -15.57 -4.87
CA ALA A 155 13.66 -15.09 -4.16
C ALA A 155 13.26 -14.82 -2.70
N TYR A 156 13.69 -15.69 -1.78
CA TYR A 156 13.71 -15.37 -0.37
C TYR A 156 15.14 -14.95 0.00
N LEU A 157 15.33 -13.66 0.29
CA LEU A 157 16.52 -13.17 1.00
C LEU A 157 16.41 -13.63 2.45
N PHE A 158 17.03 -14.76 2.79
CA PHE A 158 17.26 -15.12 4.18
C PHE A 158 18.61 -14.57 4.64
N ASN A 159 18.54 -13.62 5.57
CA ASN A 159 19.66 -13.09 6.31
C ASN A 159 20.29 -14.22 7.15
N TYR A 160 21.55 -14.54 6.87
CA TYR A 160 22.39 -15.38 7.71
C TYR A 160 22.64 -14.65 9.03
N PHE A 161 21.92 -15.01 10.10
CA PHE A 161 22.32 -14.61 11.44
C PHE A 161 23.26 -15.68 12.01
N SER A 162 24.54 -15.34 11.90
CA SER A 162 25.68 -15.72 12.75
C SER A 162 25.45 -16.83 13.77
N LEU A 163 26.24 -17.90 13.63
CA LEU A 163 26.67 -18.74 14.73
C LEU A 163 27.15 -17.88 15.90
N ALA A 164 26.61 -18.12 17.08
CA ALA A 164 27.28 -17.86 18.35
C ALA A 164 27.46 -19.22 19.00
N VAL A 165 28.70 -19.68 19.01
CA VAL A 165 29.19 -20.88 19.69
C VAL A 165 30.16 -20.36 20.75
N TRP A 166 29.85 -20.71 22.00
CA TRP A 166 30.54 -20.48 23.28
C TRP A 166 30.49 -19.08 23.89
#